data_AF-A0A800A2Y6-F1
#
_entry.id   AF-A0A800A2Y6-F1
#
_cell.length_a   1.000
_cell.length_b   1.000
_cell.length_c   1.000
_cell.angle_alpha   90.00
_cell.angle_beta   90.00
_cell.angle_gamma   90.00
#
_symmetry.space_group_name_H-M   'P 1'
#
loop_
_entity.id
_entity.type
_entity.pdbx_description
1 polymer ?
#
loop_
_entity_poly.entity_id
_entity_poly.type
_entity_poly.pdbx_seq_one_letter_code
_entity_poly.pdbx_strand_id
1 'polypeptide(L)'
;MVIDCVQYRMANNRLFQFLKENSCSRLELQLIRFWARHPRAKLSLYTIATALDTAKINLREAIRNLIEKGILQEQQDGNGLITYSLTDNPKTHEYIDELARLDWNQMRILQKQLEGEAVLV
;
A
#
# COMPACT_ATOMS: atom_id res chain seq x y z
N MET A 1 9.06 -10.45 31.79
CA MET A 1 8.86 -10.65 30.34
C MET A 1 8.45 -9.29 29.77
N VAL A 2 9.41 -8.50 29.30
CA VAL A 2 9.22 -7.12 28.82
C VAL A 2 9.80 -7.05 27.43
N ILE A 3 9.07 -7.60 26.44
CA ILE A 3 9.54 -7.60 25.04
C ILE A 3 8.49 -7.00 24.08
N ASP A 4 7.24 -6.76 24.50
CA ASP A 4 6.17 -6.46 23.52
C ASP A 4 6.04 -5.00 23.04
N CYS A 5 6.52 -3.99 23.77
CA CYS A 5 6.25 -2.59 23.39
C CYS A 5 7.32 -1.98 22.48
N VAL A 6 8.59 -2.35 22.69
CA VAL A 6 9.75 -1.72 22.05
C VAL A 6 10.04 -2.34 20.68
N GLN A 7 9.82 -3.65 20.54
CA GLN A 7 10.02 -4.36 19.28
C GLN A 7 8.96 -3.96 18.24
N TYR A 8 7.74 -3.66 18.71
CA TYR A 8 6.65 -3.11 17.90
C TYR A 8 6.96 -1.71 17.35
N ARG A 9 7.76 -0.91 18.06
CA ARG A 9 8.19 0.44 17.64
C ARG A 9 9.30 0.42 16.58
N MET A 10 10.09 -0.65 16.51
CA MET A 10 11.25 -0.73 15.60
C MET A 10 10.95 -1.40 14.25
N ALA A 11 10.11 -2.44 14.20
CA ALA A 11 9.63 -2.99 12.92
C ALA A 11 8.88 -1.91 12.10
N ASN A 12 8.05 -1.13 12.81
CA ASN A 12 7.32 -0.01 12.23
C ASN A 12 8.19 1.12 11.66
N ASN A 13 9.47 1.31 12.04
CA ASN A 13 10.23 2.45 11.50
C ASN A 13 10.53 2.28 10.00
N ARG A 14 10.90 1.08 9.56
CA ARG A 14 11.22 0.85 8.13
C ARG A 14 9.96 0.86 7.27
N LEU A 15 8.91 0.16 7.69
CA LEU A 15 7.61 0.19 7.00
C LEU A 15 7.01 1.60 7.00
N PHE A 16 7.09 2.33 8.11
CA PHE A 16 6.63 3.71 8.18
C PHE A 16 7.41 4.62 7.23
N GLN A 17 8.74 4.53 7.19
CA GLN A 17 9.53 5.33 6.24
C GLN A 17 9.22 4.95 4.79
N PHE A 18 9.11 3.66 4.49
CA PHE A 18 8.69 3.19 3.17
C PHE A 18 7.35 3.81 2.77
N LEU A 19 6.34 3.74 3.63
CA LEU A 19 5.04 4.34 3.36
C LEU A 19 5.10 5.86 3.29
N LYS A 20 5.91 6.52 4.11
CA LYS A 20 6.07 7.98 4.07
C LYS A 20 6.73 8.45 2.77
N GLU A 21 7.70 7.71 2.27
CA GLU A 21 8.39 7.98 1.01
C GLU A 21 7.50 7.67 -0.20
N ASN A 22 6.62 6.66 -0.08
CA ASN A 22 5.91 6.11 -1.22
C ASN A 22 4.39 6.35 -1.25
N SER A 23 3.76 6.77 -0.16
CA SER A 23 2.34 7.13 -0.10
C SER A 23 2.17 8.59 0.32
N CYS A 24 2.01 9.45 -0.68
CA CYS A 24 1.86 10.89 -0.49
C CYS A 24 0.38 11.29 -0.32
N SER A 25 -0.55 10.38 -0.60
CA SER A 25 -1.99 10.60 -0.47
C SER A 25 -2.69 9.43 0.21
N ARG A 26 -3.86 9.70 0.81
CA ARG A 26 -4.73 8.68 1.40
C ARG A 26 -5.12 7.60 0.39
N LEU A 27 -5.30 7.97 -0.89
CA LEU A 27 -5.65 7.03 -1.96
C LEU A 27 -4.47 6.12 -2.31
N GLU A 28 -3.24 6.65 -2.37
CA GLU A 28 -2.03 5.83 -2.55
C GLU A 28 -1.86 4.83 -1.40
N LEU A 29 -2.09 5.24 -0.16
CA LEU A 29 -2.05 4.34 0.99
C LEU A 29 -3.13 3.26 0.92
N GLN A 30 -4.36 3.62 0.53
CA GLN A 30 -5.44 2.66 0.32
C GLN A 30 -5.11 1.63 -0.78
N LEU A 31 -4.46 2.08 -1.85
CA LEU A 31 -3.99 1.22 -2.93
C LEU A 31 -2.92 0.25 -2.44
N ILE A 32 -1.88 0.72 -1.77
CA ILE A 32 -0.82 -0.15 -1.22
C ILE A 32 -1.44 -1.19 -0.27
N ARG A 33 -2.38 -0.79 0.59
CA ARG A 33 -3.13 -1.71 1.47
C ARG A 33 -3.97 -2.72 0.70
N PHE A 34 -4.60 -2.30 -0.39
CA PHE A 34 -5.38 -3.17 -1.25
C PHE A 34 -4.50 -4.30 -1.83
N TRP A 35 -3.32 -3.98 -2.35
CA TRP A 35 -2.39 -5.02 -2.84
C TRP A 35 -1.72 -5.81 -1.72
N ALA A 36 -1.51 -5.26 -0.52
CA ALA A 36 -1.08 -6.06 0.63
C ALA A 36 -2.04 -7.20 0.97
N ARG A 37 -3.35 -7.00 0.76
CA ARG A 37 -4.35 -8.07 0.90
C ARG A 37 -4.38 -9.03 -0.30
N HIS A 38 -3.87 -8.59 -1.45
CA HIS A 38 -3.95 -9.29 -2.72
C HIS A 38 -2.61 -9.22 -3.50
N PRO A 39 -1.49 -9.71 -2.94
CA PRO A 39 -0.14 -9.40 -3.46
C PRO A 39 0.16 -10.01 -4.83
N ARG A 40 -0.60 -11.04 -5.23
CA ARG A 40 -0.47 -11.71 -6.53
C ARG A 40 -1.54 -11.29 -7.54
N ALA A 41 -2.38 -10.33 -7.20
CA ALA A 41 -3.48 -9.92 -8.07
C ALA A 41 -3.01 -9.04 -9.23
N LYS A 42 -3.60 -9.27 -10.40
CA LYS A 42 -3.46 -8.46 -11.61
C LYS A 42 -4.85 -7.95 -11.98
N LEU A 43 -5.09 -6.66 -11.81
CA LEU A 43 -6.46 -6.12 -11.89
C LEU A 43 -6.55 -4.90 -12.79
N SER A 44 -7.67 -4.79 -13.50
CA SER A 44 -7.96 -3.61 -14.31
C SER A 44 -8.25 -2.38 -13.43
N LEU A 45 -8.07 -1.18 -13.98
CA LEU A 45 -8.49 0.07 -13.33
C LEU A 45 -9.96 0.02 -12.89
N TYR A 46 -10.82 -0.60 -13.69
CA TYR A 46 -12.25 -0.73 -13.40
C TYR A 46 -12.48 -1.55 -12.13
N THR A 47 -11.85 -2.72 -12.05
CA THR A 47 -11.99 -3.62 -10.90
C THR A 47 -11.51 -2.96 -9.62
N ILE A 48 -10.39 -2.23 -9.67
CA ILE A 48 -9.83 -1.51 -8.52
C ILE A 48 -10.76 -0.36 -8.10
N ALA A 49 -11.28 0.43 -9.04
CA ALA A 49 -12.20 1.53 -8.76
C ALA A 49 -13.48 1.05 -8.08
N THR A 50 -14.05 -0.06 -8.55
CA THR A 50 -15.22 -0.69 -7.94
C THR A 50 -14.91 -1.22 -6.54
N ALA A 51 -13.75 -1.86 -6.34
CA ALA A 51 -13.37 -2.41 -5.04
C ALA A 51 -13.10 -1.33 -3.98
N LEU A 52 -12.60 -0.16 -4.39
CA LEU A 52 -12.27 0.96 -3.51
C LEU A 52 -13.38 2.02 -3.43
N ASP A 53 -14.53 1.80 -4.08
CA ASP A 53 -15.62 2.77 -4.19
C ASP A 53 -15.13 4.19 -4.53
N THR A 54 -14.26 4.29 -5.54
CA THR A 54 -13.53 5.52 -5.88
C THR A 54 -13.66 5.87 -7.36
N ALA A 55 -13.78 7.17 -7.65
CA ALA A 55 -13.82 7.66 -9.02
C ALA A 55 -12.53 7.33 -9.80
N LYS A 56 -12.69 6.82 -11.02
CA LYS A 56 -11.57 6.37 -11.89
C LYS A 56 -10.52 7.46 -12.15
N ILE A 57 -10.93 8.73 -12.23
CA ILE A 57 -10.02 9.84 -12.52
C ILE A 57 -8.99 10.02 -11.40
N ASN A 58 -9.43 9.99 -10.15
CA ASN A 58 -8.56 10.07 -8.98
C ASN A 58 -7.64 8.84 -8.90
N LEU A 59 -8.17 7.68 -9.29
CA LEU A 59 -7.45 6.42 -9.25
C LEU A 59 -6.30 6.36 -10.26
N ARG A 60 -6.48 6.93 -11.47
CA ARG A 60 -5.43 6.95 -12.50
C ARG A 60 -4.18 7.68 -12.05
N GLU A 61 -4.36 8.84 -11.42
CA GLU A 61 -3.23 9.62 -10.93
C GLU A 61 -2.48 8.89 -9.83
N ALA A 62 -3.19 8.34 -8.84
CA ALA A 62 -2.55 7.58 -7.76
C ALA A 62 -1.83 6.32 -8.27
N ILE A 63 -2.42 5.58 -9.22
CA ILE A 63 -1.76 4.42 -9.83
C ILE A 63 -0.51 4.83 -10.60
N ARG A 64 -0.57 5.90 -11.41
CA ARG A 64 0.60 6.42 -12.13
C ARG A 64 1.74 6.75 -11.18
N ASN A 65 1.46 7.46 -10.08
CA ASN A 65 2.47 7.80 -9.09
C ASN A 65 3.11 6.55 -8.47
N LEU A 66 2.32 5.50 -8.18
CA LEU A 66 2.83 4.24 -7.66
C LEU A 66 3.63 3.43 -8.69
N ILE A 67 3.35 3.59 -9.98
CA ILE A 67 4.17 3.03 -11.07
C ILE A 67 5.51 3.77 -11.15
N GLU A 68 5.49 5.10 -11.12
CA GLU A 68 6.72 5.94 -11.12
C GLU A 68 7.63 5.63 -9.92
N LYS A 69 7.04 5.30 -8.77
CA LYS A 69 7.75 4.84 -7.55
C LYS A 69 8.21 3.38 -7.62
N GLY A 70 7.89 2.64 -8.68
CA GLY A 70 8.26 1.23 -8.85
C GLY A 70 7.55 0.27 -7.90
N ILE A 71 6.39 0.64 -7.36
CA ILE A 71 5.55 -0.23 -6.51
C ILE A 71 4.60 -1.05 -7.36
N LEU A 72 3.97 -0.41 -8.35
CA LEU A 72 3.09 -1.05 -9.30
C LEU A 72 3.75 -1.15 -10.66
N GLN A 73 3.28 -2.11 -11.45
CA GLN A 73 3.57 -2.21 -12.87
C GLN A 73 2.26 -2.26 -13.65
N GLU A 74 2.29 -1.63 -14.81
CA GLU A 74 1.26 -1.77 -15.83
C GLU A 74 1.61 -2.96 -16.73
N GLN A 75 0.61 -3.80 -17.02
CA GLN A 75 0.73 -4.92 -17.92
C GLN A 75 -0.42 -4.90 -18.91
N GLN A 76 -0.13 -5.10 -20.19
CA GLN A 76 -1.13 -5.30 -21.22
C GLN A 76 -1.20 -6.78 -21.57
N ASP A 77 -2.40 -7.36 -21.55
CA ASP A 77 -2.61 -8.72 -22.03
C ASP A 77 -2.69 -8.78 -23.56
N GLY A 78 -2.73 -10.00 -24.12
CA GLY A 78 -2.81 -10.21 -25.58
C GLY A 78 -4.09 -9.68 -26.23
N ASN A 79 -5.10 -9.31 -25.44
CA ASN A 79 -6.36 -8.73 -25.90
C ASN A 79 -6.37 -7.20 -25.78
N GLY A 80 -5.25 -6.59 -25.37
CA GLY A 80 -5.11 -5.17 -25.19
C GLY A 80 -5.65 -4.62 -23.86
N LEU A 81 -6.11 -5.49 -22.94
CA LEU A 81 -6.60 -5.07 -21.63
C LEU A 81 -5.41 -4.69 -20.73
N ILE A 82 -5.48 -3.48 -20.19
CA ILE A 82 -4.51 -2.97 -19.23
C ILE A 82 -4.88 -3.44 -17.82
N THR A 83 -3.89 -4.01 -17.13
CA THR A 83 -3.97 -4.47 -15.74
C THR A 83 -2.79 -3.95 -14.93
N TYR A 84 -2.98 -3.89 -13.61
CA TYR A 84 -2.01 -3.40 -12.65
C TYR A 84 -1.72 -4.48 -11.60
N SER A 85 -0.45 -4.65 -11.27
CA SER A 85 0.02 -5.56 -10.22
C SER A 85 1.15 -4.92 -9.42
N LEU A 86 1.52 -5.53 -8.30
CA LEU A 86 2.81 -5.22 -7.67
C LEU A 86 3.96 -5.55 -8.64
N THR A 87 5.06 -4.80 -8.52
CA THR A 87 6.33 -5.11 -9.16
C THR A 87 7.00 -6.29 -8.46
N ASP A 88 7.82 -7.05 -9.18
CA ASP A 88 8.61 -8.15 -8.61
C ASP A 88 9.83 -7.65 -7.78
N ASN A 89 9.79 -6.41 -7.28
CA ASN A 89 10.86 -5.83 -6.47
C ASN A 89 10.86 -6.47 -5.07
N PRO A 90 11.94 -7.18 -4.65
CA PRO A 90 11.98 -7.88 -3.37
C PRO A 90 11.74 -6.96 -2.17
N LYS A 91 12.21 -5.71 -2.21
CA LYS A 91 12.00 -4.74 -1.13
C LYS A 91 10.53 -4.33 -1.03
N THR A 92 9.88 -4.09 -2.17
CA THR A 92 8.44 -3.80 -2.21
C THR A 92 7.67 -4.97 -1.61
N HIS A 93 7.99 -6.19 -2.00
CA HIS A 93 7.35 -7.39 -1.45
C HIS A 93 7.55 -7.55 0.06
N GLU A 94 8.74 -7.29 0.59
CA GLU A 94 9.02 -7.34 2.03
C GLU A 94 8.08 -6.38 2.80
N TYR A 95 7.96 -5.13 2.34
CA TYR A 95 7.08 -4.14 2.99
C TYR A 95 5.60 -4.44 2.80
N ILE A 96 5.20 -4.94 1.64
CA ILE A 96 3.82 -5.37 1.37
C ILE A 96 3.44 -6.55 2.28
N ASP A 97 4.33 -7.52 2.46
CA ASP A 97 4.11 -8.68 3.33
C ASP A 97 4.06 -8.24 4.80
N GLU A 98 4.91 -7.30 5.21
CA GLU A 98 4.85 -6.70 6.55
C GLU A 98 3.52 -5.97 6.78
N LEU A 99 3.08 -5.17 5.81
CA LEU A 99 1.80 -4.47 5.85
C LEU A 99 0.61 -5.43 5.92
N ALA A 100 0.68 -6.56 5.23
CA ALA A 100 -0.34 -7.60 5.21
C ALA A 100 -0.50 -8.34 6.54
N ARG A 101 0.56 -8.37 7.36
CA ARG A 101 0.57 -9.01 8.69
C ARG A 101 0.02 -8.13 9.80
N LEU A 102 -0.12 -6.82 9.55
CA LEU A 102 -0.67 -5.91 10.54
C LEU A 102 -2.14 -6.21 10.80
N ASP A 103 -2.49 -6.36 12.07
CA ASP A 103 -3.90 -6.40 12.47
C ASP A 103 -4.57 -5.03 12.30
N TRP A 104 -5.89 -4.98 12.50
CA TRP A 104 -6.64 -3.75 12.29
C TRP A 104 -6.23 -2.60 13.24
N ASN A 105 -5.91 -2.91 14.51
CA ASN A 105 -5.50 -1.89 15.48
C ASN A 105 -4.13 -1.31 15.09
N GLN A 106 -3.22 -2.19 14.73
CA GLN A 106 -1.88 -1.87 14.24
C GLN A 106 -1.92 -1.00 12.99
N MET A 107 -2.76 -1.37 12.03
CA MET A 107 -3.00 -0.61 10.81
C MET A 107 -3.57 0.79 11.11
N ARG A 108 -4.49 0.89 12.07
CA ARG A 108 -5.09 2.17 12.48
C ARG A 108 -4.05 3.09 13.11
N ILE A 109 -3.15 2.55 13.95
CA ILE A 109 -2.06 3.33 14.55
C ILE A 109 -1.11 3.84 13.47
N LEU A 110 -0.69 2.97 12.54
CA LEU A 110 0.21 3.34 11.45
C LEU A 110 -0.39 4.44 10.56
N GLN A 111 -1.68 4.35 10.24
CA GLN A 111 -2.37 5.38 9.46
C GLN A 111 -2.38 6.73 10.19
N LYS A 112 -2.69 6.77 11.49
CA LYS A 112 -2.65 8.01 12.28
C LYS A 112 -1.25 8.64 12.32
N GLN A 113 -0.21 7.81 12.44
CA GLN A 113 1.17 8.28 12.39
C GLN A 113 1.53 8.91 11.04
N LEU A 114 1.06 8.34 9.93
CA LEU A 114 1.29 8.86 8.57
C LEU A 114 0.53 10.17 8.33
N GLU A 115 -0.66 10.30 8.90
CA GLU A 115 -1.49 11.52 8.83
C GLU A 115 -0.93 12.65 9.73
N GLY A 116 0.12 12.38 10.52
CA GLY A 116 0.68 13.34 11.46
C GLY A 116 -0.24 13.62 12.66
N GLU A 117 -1.28 12.81 12.85
CA GLU A 117 -2.15 12.90 14.00
C GLU A 117 -1.38 12.43 15.24
N ALA A 118 -1.35 13.26 16.28
CA ALA A 118 -0.77 12.88 17.55
C ALA A 118 -1.44 11.58 18.05
N VAL A 119 -0.67 10.49 18.08
CA VAL A 119 -1.09 9.25 18.73
C VAL A 119 -1.04 9.52 20.22
N LEU A 120 -2.16 10.01 20.76
CA LEU A 120 -2.36 10.10 22.21
C LEU A 120 -2.40 8.65 22.73
N VAL A 121 -1.31 8.27 23.39
CA VAL A 121 -1.17 7.04 24.19
C VAL A 121 -1.78 7.29 25.56
#